data_AF-A0A962Y4L0-F1
#
_entry.id   AF-A0A962Y4L0-F1
#
_cell.length_a   1.000
_cell.length_b   1.000
_cell.length_c   1.000
_cell.angle_alpha   90.00
_cell.angle_beta   90.00
_cell.angle_gamma   90.00
#
_symmetry.space_group_name_H-M   'P 1'
#
loop_
_entity.id
_entity.type
_entity.pdbx_description
1 polymer ?
#
loop_
_entity_poly.entity_id
_entity_poly.type
_entity_poly.pdbx_seq_one_letter_code
_entity_poly.pdbx_strand_id
1 'polypeptide(L)' 'MDQDAFRQTYREVNKVYCAFEKSVLTNQCACSEAERFCIAEREGVHCRSQPAQQRCIRWLELLREHARFA' A
#
# COMPACT_ATOMS: atom_id res chain seq x y z
N MET A 1 -9.12 9.94 18.70
CA MET A 1 -8.84 8.54 18.31
C MET A 1 -7.38 8.28 18.61
N ASP A 2 -7.09 7.25 19.40
CA ASP A 2 -5.72 6.90 19.77
C ASP A 2 -4.93 6.46 18.51
N GLN A 3 -3.97 7.30 18.11
CA GLN A 3 -3.22 7.11 16.87
C GLN A 3 -2.36 5.84 16.91
N ASP A 4 -1.97 5.40 18.11
CA ASP A 4 -1.12 4.23 18.29
C ASP A 4 -1.95 2.95 18.22
N ALA A 5 -3.16 2.94 18.78
CA ALA A 5 -4.11 1.84 18.62
C ALA A 5 -4.47 1.61 17.14
N PHE A 6 -4.63 2.69 16.36
CA PHE A 6 -4.83 2.58 14.90
C PHE A 6 -3.61 2.00 14.20
N ARG A 7 -2.40 2.50 14.48
CA ARG A 7 -1.16 2.01 13.84
C ARG A 7 -0.92 0.53 14.14
N GLN A 8 -1.21 0.10 15.36
CA GLN A 8 -1.10 -1.29 15.76
C GLN A 8 -2.09 -2.16 14.97
N THR A 9 -3.38 -1.82 15.01
CA THR A 9 -4.43 -2.55 14.28
C THR A 9 -4.12 -2.59 12.78
N TYR A 10 -3.66 -1.48 12.21
CA TYR A 10 -3.29 -1.40 10.80
C TYR A 10 -2.15 -2.36 10.46
N ARG A 11 -1.10 -2.47 11.29
CA ARG A 11 0.01 -3.41 11.07
C ARG A 11 -0.42 -4.87 11.23
N GLU A 12 -1.33 -5.15 12.16
CA GLU A 12 -1.83 -6.50 12.42
C GLU A 12 -2.73 -7.00 11.27
N VAL A 13 -3.58 -6.12 10.74
CA VAL A 13 -4.50 -6.42 9.63
C VAL A 13 -3.75 -6.41 8.29
N ASN A 14 -2.87 -5.43 8.05
CA ASN A 14 -2.18 -5.25 6.78
C ASN A 14 -0.86 -6.01 6.71
N LYS A 15 -0.95 -7.35 6.63
CA LYS A 15 0.23 -8.23 6.53
C LYS A 15 1.05 -8.04 5.25
N VAL A 16 0.38 -7.66 4.16
CA VAL A 16 1.00 -7.44 2.85
C VAL A 16 0.53 -6.08 2.33
N TYR A 17 1.18 -5.00 2.76
CA TYR A 17 0.78 -3.64 2.36
C TYR A 17 0.91 -3.39 0.86
N CYS A 18 0.04 -2.56 0.29
CA CYS A 18 0.18 -2.13 -1.09
C CYS A 18 1.23 -1.02 -1.21
N ALA A 19 2.31 -1.24 -1.98
CA ALA A 19 3.33 -0.21 -2.23
C ALA A 19 2.77 1.05 -2.93
N PHE A 20 1.63 0.91 -3.62
CA PHE A 20 0.90 1.97 -4.30
C PHE A 20 -0.40 2.36 -3.57
N GLU A 21 -0.55 2.04 -2.28
CA GLU A 21 -1.77 2.29 -1.49
C GLU A 21 -2.34 3.70 -1.74
N LYS A 22 -1.50 4.73 -1.61
CA LYS A 22 -1.92 6.12 -1.83
C LYS A 22 -2.51 6.35 -3.22
N SER A 23 -1.90 5.76 -4.26
CA SER A 23 -2.37 5.91 -5.65
C SER A 23 -3.70 5.18 -5.89
N VAL A 24 -3.90 4.02 -5.23
CA VAL A 24 -5.17 3.28 -5.28
C VAL A 24 -6.27 4.06 -4.55
N LEU A 25 -5.99 4.57 -3.34
CA LEU A 25 -6.96 5.33 -2.55
C LEU A 25 -7.38 6.65 -3.22
N THR A 26 -6.46 7.30 -3.94
CA THR A 26 -6.76 8.52 -4.71
C THR A 26 -7.23 8.23 -6.14
N ASN A 27 -7.51 6.97 -6.49
CA ASN A 27 -8.00 6.56 -7.80
C ASN A 27 -7.07 6.93 -8.99
N GLN A 28 -5.77 7.05 -8.74
CA GLN A 28 -4.74 7.37 -9.74
C GLN A 28 -4.17 6.11 -10.40
N CYS A 29 -4.39 4.93 -9.82
CA CYS A 29 -4.08 3.65 -10.43
C CYS A 29 -5.09 2.58 -10.03
N ALA A 30 -5.20 1.54 -10.86
CA ALA A 30 -5.95 0.33 -10.58
C ALA A 30 -5.00 -0.86 -10.57
N CYS A 31 -5.13 -1.74 -9.57
CA CYS A 31 -4.36 -2.97 -9.46
C CYS A 31 -5.34 -4.10 -9.16
N SER A 32 -5.30 -5.18 -9.95
CA SER A 32 -6.17 -6.34 -9.71
C SER A 32 -5.87 -7.02 -8.38
N GLU A 33 -4.63 -6.93 -7.89
CA GLU A 33 -4.19 -7.55 -6.63
C GLU A 33 -4.36 -6.63 -5.42
N ALA A 34 -4.90 -5.42 -5.59
CA ALA A 34 -5.17 -4.49 -4.50
C ALA A 34 -6.58 -4.68 -3.93
N GLU A 35 -6.68 -4.77 -2.61
CA GLU A 35 -7.95 -4.91 -1.90
C GLU A 35 -8.05 -3.82 -0.82
N ARG A 36 -9.19 -3.11 -0.84
CA ARG A 36 -9.48 -2.04 0.11
C ARG A 36 -10.13 -2.62 1.35
N PHE A 37 -9.74 -2.13 2.51
CA PHE A 37 -10.33 -2.49 3.79
C PHE A 37 -10.51 -1.23 4.65
N CYS A 38 -11.41 -1.31 5.63
CA CYS A 38 -11.68 -0.22 6.55
C CYS A 38 -11.31 -0.61 7.98
N ILE A 39 -10.56 0.25 8.67
CA ILE A 39 -10.38 0.19 10.13
C ILE A 39 -11.11 1.41 10.68
N ALA A 40 -12.30 1.18 11.24
CA ALA A 40 -13.25 2.24 11.59
C ALA A 40 -13.50 3.18 10.39
N GLU A 41 -13.13 4.45 10.50
CA GLU A 41 -13.35 5.48 9.48
C GLU A 41 -12.19 5.62 8.47
N ARG A 42 -11.13 4.83 8.62
CA ARG A 42 -9.93 4.93 7.77
C ARG A 42 -9.85 3.77 6.80
N GLU A 43 -9.67 4.11 5.53
CA GLU A 43 -9.40 3.12 4.49
C GLU A 43 -7.90 2.79 4.42
N GLY A 44 -7.61 1.52 4.20
CA GLY A 44 -6.28 1.01 3.86
C GLY A 44 -6.36 0.11 2.64
N VAL A 45 -5.19 -0.20 2.06
CA VAL A 45 -5.08 -1.11 0.92
C VAL A 45 -4.01 -2.16 1.21
N HIS A 46 -4.41 -3.43 1.18
CA HIS A 46 -3.47 -4.54 1.20
C HIS A 46 -3.38 -5.16 -0.19
N CYS A 47 -2.30 -5.89 -0.42
CA CYS A 47 -2.12 -6.71 -1.60
C CYS A 47 -2.55 -8.13 -1.28
N ARG A 48 -3.22 -8.79 -2.22
CA ARG A 48 -3.65 -10.19 -2.09
C ARG A 48 -2.53 -11.19 -2.39
N SER A 49 -1.47 -10.73 -3.07
CA SER A 49 -0.38 -11.58 -3.55
C SER A 49 0.98 -11.00 -3.15
N GLN A 50 1.68 -11.68 -2.24
CA GLN A 50 3.03 -11.29 -1.83
C GLN A 50 4.01 -11.27 -3.02
N PRO A 51 4.03 -12.25 -3.95
CA PRO A 51 4.87 -12.15 -5.14
C PRO A 51 4.55 -10.93 -6.03
N ALA A 52 3.27 -10.56 -6.15
CA ALA A 52 2.89 -9.36 -6.90
C ALA A 52 3.34 -8.08 -6.20
N GLN A 53 3.18 -8.01 -4.88
CA GLN A 53 3.66 -6.91 -4.04
C GLN A 53 5.17 -6.69 -4.22
N GLN A 54 5.97 -7.76 -4.21
CA GLN A 54 7.42 -7.66 -4.39
C GLN A 54 7.79 -7.05 -5.74
N ARG A 55 7.06 -7.39 -6.82
CA ARG A 55 7.25 -6.75 -8.13
C ARG A 55 6.90 -5.26 -8.08
N CYS A 56 5.81 -4.88 -7.42
CA CYS A 56 5.41 -3.48 -7.24
C CYS A 56 6.48 -2.68 -6.46
N ILE A 57 7.01 -3.25 -5.38
CA ILE A 57 8.08 -2.63 -4.58
C ILE A 57 9.33 -2.44 -5.44
N ARG A 58 9.77 -3.50 -6.13
CA ARG A 58 10.95 -3.44 -7.00
C ARG A 58 10.80 -2.39 -8.10
N TRP A 59 9.62 -2.30 -8.71
CA TRP A 59 9.33 -1.28 -9.72
C TRP A 59 9.38 0.13 -9.15
N LEU A 60 8.80 0.35 -7.96
CA LEU A 60 8.84 1.65 -7.28
C LEU A 60 10.27 2.10 -6.94
N GLU A 61 11.12 1.17 -6.53
CA GLU A 61 12.55 1.43 -6.29
C GLU A 61 13.26 1.88 -7.58
N LEU A 62 13.07 1.15 -8.68
CA LEU A 62 13.64 1.49 -9.99
C LEU A 62 13.17 2.88 -10.46
N LEU A 63 11.87 3.17 -10.34
CA LEU A 63 11.33 4.49 -10.67
C LEU A 63 12.01 5.60 -9.86
N ARG A 64 12.17 5.40 -8.55
CA ARG A 64 12.83 6.38 -7.68
C ARG A 64 14.31 6.54 -7.99
N GLU A 65 15.00 5.47 -8.37
CA GLU A 65 16.39 5.51 -8.78
C GLU A 65 16.56 6.30 -10.07
N HIS A 66 15.77 5.99 -11.10
CA HIS A 66 15.85 6.63 -12.41
C HIS A 66 15.24 8.06 -12.45
N ALA A 67 14.35 8.40 -11.52
CA ALA A 67 13.80 9.76 -11.40
C ALA A 67 14.72 10.73 -10.61
N ARG A 68 15.88 10.26 -10.13
CA ARG A 68 16.90 11.16 -9.59
C ARG A 68 17.51 11.95 -10.74
N PHE A 69 17.02 13.17 -10.93
CA PHE A 69 17.73 14.15 -11.74
C PHE A 69 19.03 14.48 -10.99
N ALA A 70 20.16 14.02 -11.54
CA ALA A 70 21.50 14.33 -11.06
C ALA A 70 21.87 15.78 -11.40
#